data_AF-A0A0B5AZ38-F1
#
_entry.id   AF-A0A0B5AZ38-F1
#
_cell.length_a   1.000
_cell.length_b   1.000
_cell.length_c   1.000
_cell.angle_alpha   90.00
_cell.angle_beta   90.00
_cell.angle_gamma   90.00
#
_symmetry.space_group_name_H-M   'P 1'
#
loop_
_entity.id
_entity.type
_entity.pdbx_description
1 polymer ?
#
loop_
_entity_poly.entity_id
_entity_poly.type
_entity_poly.pdbx_seq_one_letter_code
_entity_poly.pdbx_strand_id
1 'polypeptide(L)'
;MKTIKDFDVKKFRNYIYRLGKESGIEREEDLEGILQAFLEEGKENGKTKVSCLTCGLQFPLSDLEHDCQEEDIWLYQYILSAKKSVPFHLISKIKMKYPLKAGNELVFRGLNFLTKESYERFMESLRDGVYVSDELSSWSLSYDYAKRFARCIQKGTRIDDAKRAVAYEKMFQDSAFMTGYKGVILMADISKKNVFCDISDTSIGDLDEKEVILFPGTYPAFIAHEIEYQPGVLTWTEAKMKEAKEGAGI
;
A
#
# COMPACT_ATOMS: atom_id res chain seq x y z
N MET A 1 -19.66 -7.46 -21.86
CA MET A 1 -18.23 -7.62 -22.20
C MET A 1 -17.50 -6.39 -21.70
N LYS A 2 -16.41 -6.57 -20.94
CA LYS A 2 -15.61 -5.44 -20.46
C LYS A 2 -14.81 -4.84 -21.61
N THR A 3 -14.51 -3.56 -21.49
CA THR A 3 -13.72 -2.78 -22.45
C THR A 3 -12.50 -2.21 -21.74
N ILE A 4 -11.56 -1.63 -22.49
CA ILE A 4 -10.36 -1.02 -21.89
C ILE A 4 -10.68 0.12 -20.90
N LYS A 5 -11.87 0.72 -21.00
CA LYS A 5 -12.36 1.75 -20.08
C LYS A 5 -12.65 1.22 -18.68
N ASP A 6 -12.80 -0.10 -18.53
CA ASP A 6 -13.06 -0.77 -17.25
C ASP A 6 -11.75 -1.12 -16.49
N PHE A 7 -10.60 -0.70 -17.01
CA PHE A 7 -9.27 -0.99 -16.48
C PHE A 7 -8.47 0.29 -16.22
N ASP A 8 -7.61 0.28 -15.20
CA ASP A 8 -6.74 1.40 -14.88
C ASP A 8 -5.57 1.48 -15.86
N VAL A 9 -5.68 2.43 -16.78
CA VAL A 9 -4.64 2.75 -17.77
C VAL A 9 -3.93 4.08 -17.47
N LYS A 10 -4.13 4.67 -16.27
CA LYS A 10 -3.58 6.01 -15.94
C LYS A 10 -2.07 6.04 -16.05
N LYS A 11 -1.37 4.98 -15.63
CA LYS A 11 0.10 4.92 -15.73
C LYS A 11 0.57 5.05 -17.18
N PHE A 12 -0.09 4.35 -18.10
CA PHE A 12 0.19 4.42 -19.54
C PHE A 12 -0.18 5.79 -20.10
N ARG A 13 -1.37 6.31 -19.74
CA ARG A 13 -1.82 7.65 -20.13
C ARG A 13 -0.82 8.72 -19.70
N ASN A 14 -0.42 8.74 -18.43
CA ASN A 14 0.54 9.71 -17.89
C ASN A 14 1.90 9.63 -18.59
N TYR A 15 2.37 8.42 -18.87
CA TYR A 15 3.63 8.22 -19.59
C TYR A 15 3.56 8.76 -21.02
N ILE A 16 2.51 8.42 -21.77
CA ILE A 16 2.30 8.87 -23.14
C ILE A 16 2.10 10.39 -23.20
N TYR A 17 1.30 10.94 -22.29
CA TYR A 17 1.05 12.38 -22.22
C TYR A 17 2.33 13.15 -21.93
N ARG A 18 3.20 12.63 -21.05
CA ARG A 18 4.51 13.24 -20.79
C ARG A 18 5.39 13.23 -22.04
N LEU A 19 5.56 12.08 -22.68
CA LEU A 19 6.40 11.96 -23.88
C LEU A 19 5.85 12.77 -25.06
N GLY A 20 4.54 12.77 -25.25
CA GLY A 20 3.88 13.54 -26.29
C GLY A 20 4.11 15.04 -26.11
N LYS A 21 3.96 15.55 -24.87
CA LYS A 21 4.29 16.96 -24.55
C LYS A 21 5.76 17.28 -24.77
N GLU A 22 6.67 16.39 -24.37
CA GLU A 22 8.12 16.54 -24.65
C GLU A 22 8.43 16.54 -26.15
N SER A 23 7.58 15.91 -26.95
CA SER A 23 7.67 15.85 -28.42
C SER A 23 6.85 16.94 -29.13
N GLY A 24 6.25 17.88 -28.41
CA GLY A 24 5.47 18.99 -28.97
C GLY A 24 4.04 18.66 -29.38
N ILE A 25 3.48 17.54 -28.94
CA ILE A 25 2.07 17.19 -29.15
C ILE A 25 1.22 17.85 -28.08
N GLU A 26 0.38 18.80 -28.49
CA GLU A 26 -0.44 19.60 -27.57
C GLU A 26 -1.91 19.16 -27.49
N ARG A 27 -2.44 18.55 -28.56
CA ARG A 27 -3.86 18.14 -28.61
C ARG A 27 -4.07 16.85 -27.85
N GLU A 28 -5.03 16.86 -26.93
CA GLU A 28 -5.39 15.69 -26.12
C GLU A 28 -5.89 14.52 -26.98
N GLU A 29 -6.64 14.82 -28.04
CA GLU A 29 -7.17 13.82 -28.99
C GLU A 29 -6.05 13.02 -29.66
N ASP A 30 -4.93 13.67 -30.00
CA ASP A 30 -3.77 13.00 -30.60
C ASP A 30 -3.08 12.08 -29.58
N LEU A 31 -2.97 12.51 -28.33
CA LEU A 31 -2.39 11.73 -27.24
C LEU A 31 -3.24 10.50 -26.89
N GLU A 32 -4.56 10.62 -26.87
CA GLU A 32 -5.47 9.48 -26.68
C GLU A 32 -5.42 8.51 -27.87
N GLY A 33 -5.26 9.01 -29.10
CA GLY A 33 -5.00 8.16 -30.27
C GLY A 33 -3.73 7.32 -30.14
N ILE A 34 -2.64 7.93 -29.66
CA ILE A 34 -1.37 7.23 -29.38
C ILE A 34 -1.55 6.21 -28.26
N LEU A 35 -2.27 6.57 -27.18
CA LEU A 35 -2.58 5.64 -26.08
C LEU A 35 -3.35 4.42 -26.59
N GLN A 36 -4.37 4.62 -27.43
CA GLN A 36 -5.14 3.52 -27.98
C GLN A 36 -4.28 2.59 -28.84
N ALA A 37 -3.44 3.15 -29.72
CA ALA A 37 -2.52 2.36 -30.54
C ALA A 37 -1.52 1.55 -29.69
N PHE A 38 -0.93 2.19 -28.67
CA PHE A 38 -0.02 1.53 -27.73
C PHE A 38 -0.69 0.38 -26.97
N LEU A 39 -1.93 0.59 -26.50
CA LEU A 39 -2.66 -0.44 -25.78
C LEU A 39 -3.05 -1.61 -26.69
N GLU A 40 -3.38 -1.35 -27.96
CA GLU A 40 -3.69 -2.40 -28.94
C GLU A 40 -2.46 -3.26 -29.25
N GLU A 41 -1.30 -2.65 -29.49
CA GLU A 41 -0.03 -3.37 -29.63
C GLU A 41 0.31 -4.18 -28.36
N GLY A 42 0.04 -3.60 -27.19
CA GLY A 42 0.22 -4.25 -25.89
C GLY A 42 -0.61 -5.53 -25.72
N LYS A 43 -1.76 -5.66 -26.38
CA LYS A 43 -2.56 -6.89 -26.39
C LYS A 43 -1.85 -8.04 -27.09
N GLU A 44 -1.03 -7.77 -28.09
CA GLU A 44 -0.33 -8.82 -28.84
C GLU A 44 0.84 -9.42 -28.06
N ASN A 45 1.43 -8.64 -27.14
CA ASN A 45 2.62 -9.05 -26.38
C ASN A 45 2.29 -9.88 -25.12
N GLY A 46 1.07 -9.79 -24.58
CA GLY A 46 0.60 -10.56 -23.40
C GLY A 46 1.34 -10.27 -22.07
N LYS A 47 2.43 -9.48 -22.08
CA LYS A 47 3.23 -9.14 -20.90
C LYS A 47 2.69 -7.94 -20.13
N THR A 48 2.01 -7.03 -20.82
CA THR A 48 1.49 -5.81 -20.22
C THR A 48 0.24 -6.14 -19.40
N LYS A 49 0.26 -5.84 -18.11
CA LYS A 49 -0.88 -6.05 -17.21
C LYS A 49 -1.59 -4.72 -16.89
N VAL A 50 -2.90 -4.80 -16.69
CA VAL A 50 -3.75 -3.69 -16.25
C VAL A 50 -4.65 -4.14 -15.11
N SER A 51 -4.89 -3.25 -14.15
CA SER A 51 -5.76 -3.50 -12.99
C SER A 51 -7.22 -3.25 -13.36
N CYS A 52 -8.14 -4.14 -13.02
CA CYS A 52 -9.57 -3.87 -13.19
C CYS A 52 -10.03 -2.76 -12.23
N LEU A 53 -10.76 -1.76 -12.72
CA LEU A 53 -11.26 -0.65 -11.89
C LEU A 53 -12.33 -1.09 -10.87
N THR A 54 -12.95 -2.26 -11.06
CA THR A 54 -14.00 -2.78 -10.16
C THR A 54 -13.43 -3.66 -9.05
N CYS A 55 -12.54 -4.61 -9.37
CA CYS A 55 -12.05 -5.61 -8.43
C CYS A 55 -10.55 -5.52 -8.14
N GLY A 56 -9.83 -4.59 -8.76
CA GLY A 56 -8.40 -4.38 -8.57
C GLY A 56 -7.50 -5.44 -9.19
N LEU A 57 -7.99 -6.67 -9.44
CA LEU A 57 -7.16 -7.73 -10.01
C LEU A 57 -6.48 -7.30 -11.31
N GLN A 58 -5.22 -7.66 -11.46
CA GLN A 58 -4.45 -7.41 -12.66
C GLN A 58 -4.58 -8.53 -13.68
N PHE A 59 -4.81 -8.14 -14.93
CA PHE A 59 -4.95 -9.04 -16.06
C PHE A 59 -4.01 -8.62 -17.18
N PRO A 60 -3.48 -9.56 -17.98
CA PRO A 60 -2.86 -9.23 -19.25
C PRO A 60 -3.80 -8.39 -20.12
N LEU A 61 -3.29 -7.39 -20.83
CA LEU A 61 -4.08 -6.61 -21.80
C LEU A 61 -4.74 -7.50 -22.86
N SER A 62 -4.12 -8.63 -23.17
CA SER A 62 -4.63 -9.65 -24.09
C SER A 62 -5.87 -10.39 -23.58
N ASP A 63 -6.16 -10.33 -22.28
CA ASP A 63 -7.20 -11.11 -21.62
C ASP A 63 -7.97 -10.24 -20.62
N LEU A 64 -8.88 -9.41 -21.16
CA LEU A 64 -9.70 -8.49 -20.37
C LEU A 64 -11.03 -9.13 -19.93
N GLU A 65 -11.30 -10.38 -20.33
CA GLU A 65 -12.52 -11.08 -19.95
C GLU A 65 -12.38 -11.67 -18.55
N HIS A 66 -13.05 -11.07 -17.57
CA HIS A 66 -13.15 -11.67 -16.25
C HIS A 66 -14.47 -11.28 -15.57
N ASP A 67 -14.93 -12.18 -14.71
CA ASP A 67 -16.05 -11.94 -13.82
C ASP A 67 -15.54 -11.47 -12.45
N CYS A 68 -15.94 -10.26 -12.05
CA CYS A 68 -15.53 -9.71 -10.76
C CYS A 68 -16.23 -10.43 -9.63
N GLN A 69 -15.49 -11.23 -8.86
CA GLN A 69 -16.05 -11.89 -7.70
C GLN A 69 -16.19 -10.91 -6.53
N GLU A 70 -17.22 -11.11 -5.70
CA GLU A 70 -17.53 -10.24 -4.56
C GLU A 70 -16.36 -10.12 -3.58
N GLU A 71 -15.62 -11.21 -3.34
CA GLU A 71 -14.46 -11.21 -2.47
C GLU A 71 -13.32 -10.33 -2.99
N ASP A 72 -13.12 -10.26 -4.31
CA ASP A 72 -12.08 -9.43 -4.93
C ASP A 72 -12.46 -7.95 -4.86
N ILE A 73 -13.73 -7.65 -5.16
CA ILE A 73 -14.27 -6.29 -5.04
C ILE A 73 -14.15 -5.81 -3.60
N TRP A 74 -14.52 -6.63 -2.62
CA TRP A 74 -14.44 -6.25 -1.22
C TRP A 74 -12.98 -5.99 -0.80
N LEU A 75 -12.06 -6.87 -1.20
CA LEU A 75 -10.64 -6.76 -0.85
C LEU A 75 -9.98 -5.54 -1.51
N TYR A 76 -10.32 -5.24 -2.75
CA TYR A 76 -9.89 -4.02 -3.41
C TYR A 76 -10.42 -2.76 -2.71
N GLN A 77 -11.69 -2.77 -2.28
CA GLN A 77 -12.25 -1.68 -1.47
C GLN A 77 -11.57 -1.56 -0.10
N TYR A 78 -11.20 -2.67 0.52
CA TYR A 78 -10.41 -2.68 1.76
C TYR A 78 -9.09 -1.97 1.54
N ILE A 79 -8.35 -2.30 0.49
CA ILE A 79 -7.08 -1.65 0.15
C ILE A 79 -7.26 -0.13 -0.08
N LEU A 80 -8.25 0.27 -0.88
CA LEU A 80 -8.43 1.67 -1.25
C LEU A 80 -8.92 2.57 -0.10
N SER A 81 -9.78 2.04 0.77
CA SER A 81 -10.53 2.84 1.74
C SER A 81 -10.42 2.35 3.18
N ALA A 82 -9.63 1.32 3.43
CA ALA A 82 -9.50 0.60 4.70
C ALA A 82 -10.85 0.10 5.25
N LYS A 83 -11.80 -0.32 4.41
CA LYS A 83 -13.15 -0.74 4.82
C LYS A 83 -13.11 -1.71 6.02
N LYS A 84 -13.67 -1.35 7.18
CA LYS A 84 -13.40 -2.08 8.44
C LYS A 84 -14.16 -3.40 8.57
N SER A 85 -15.35 -3.49 7.98
CA SER A 85 -16.22 -4.65 8.16
C SER A 85 -16.19 -5.59 6.95
N VAL A 86 -15.88 -6.85 7.22
CA VAL A 86 -16.03 -7.95 6.28
C VAL A 86 -17.43 -8.54 6.45
N PRO A 87 -18.26 -8.64 5.40
CA PRO A 87 -19.46 -9.45 5.45
C PRO A 87 -19.12 -10.89 5.80
N PHE A 88 -19.83 -11.48 6.77
CA PHE A 88 -19.51 -12.82 7.30
C PHE A 88 -19.43 -13.89 6.20
N HIS A 89 -20.32 -13.83 5.20
CA HIS A 89 -20.35 -14.77 4.07
C HIS A 89 -19.11 -14.68 3.16
N LEU A 90 -18.39 -13.56 3.15
CA LEU A 90 -17.16 -13.39 2.34
C LEU A 90 -15.92 -13.92 3.05
N ILE A 91 -15.93 -14.06 4.37
CA ILE A 91 -14.76 -14.51 5.14
C ILE A 91 -14.25 -15.85 4.62
N SER A 92 -15.14 -16.84 4.45
CA SER A 92 -14.76 -18.16 3.96
C SER A 92 -14.24 -18.11 2.51
N LYS A 93 -14.89 -17.32 1.64
CA LYS A 93 -14.49 -17.17 0.23
C LYS A 93 -13.08 -16.58 0.12
N ILE A 94 -12.83 -15.49 0.86
CA ILE A 94 -11.54 -14.80 0.91
C ILE A 94 -10.44 -15.75 1.39
N LYS A 95 -10.67 -16.46 2.50
CA LYS A 95 -9.67 -17.40 3.05
C LYS A 95 -9.35 -18.56 2.11
N MET A 96 -10.34 -19.05 1.38
CA MET A 96 -10.14 -20.14 0.42
C MET A 96 -9.37 -19.66 -0.81
N LYS A 97 -9.66 -18.45 -1.30
CA LYS A 97 -9.05 -17.89 -2.51
C LYS A 97 -7.64 -17.33 -2.25
N TYR A 98 -7.41 -16.76 -1.08
CA TYR A 98 -6.16 -16.10 -0.68
C TYR A 98 -5.56 -16.73 0.59
N PRO A 99 -5.25 -18.04 0.58
CA PRO A 99 -4.68 -18.70 1.75
C PRO A 99 -3.25 -18.24 2.00
N LEU A 100 -2.83 -18.25 3.27
CA LEU A 100 -1.42 -18.04 3.64
C LEU A 100 -0.52 -19.04 2.90
N LYS A 101 0.44 -18.49 2.15
CA LYS A 101 1.41 -19.28 1.38
C LYS A 101 2.52 -19.78 2.28
N ALA A 102 3.09 -20.93 1.90
CA ALA A 102 4.25 -21.46 2.59
C ALA A 102 5.43 -20.50 2.43
N GLY A 103 6.10 -20.16 3.52
CA GLY A 103 7.22 -19.22 3.56
C GLY A 103 6.82 -17.76 3.88
N ASN A 104 5.53 -17.46 3.98
CA ASN A 104 5.01 -16.13 4.30
C ASN A 104 4.61 -15.98 5.79
N GLU A 105 5.11 -16.87 6.65
CA GLU A 105 4.79 -16.88 8.09
C GLU A 105 5.50 -15.76 8.85
N LEU A 106 6.60 -15.22 8.34
CA LEU A 106 7.28 -14.09 8.98
C LEU A 106 6.85 -12.77 8.36
N VAL A 107 6.18 -11.93 9.17
CA VAL A 107 5.64 -10.64 8.72
C VAL A 107 6.15 -9.48 9.56
N PHE A 108 6.11 -8.28 8.98
CA PHE A 108 6.62 -7.04 9.55
C PHE A 108 5.57 -5.94 9.51
N ARG A 109 5.57 -5.07 10.53
CA ARG A 109 4.69 -3.90 10.56
C ARG A 109 5.43 -2.68 11.07
N GLY A 110 5.46 -1.64 10.24
CA GLY A 110 5.97 -0.34 10.63
C GLY A 110 4.90 0.49 11.33
N LEU A 111 5.27 1.09 12.46
CA LEU A 111 4.45 1.99 13.23
C LEU A 111 5.22 3.30 13.42
N ASN A 112 4.60 4.43 13.09
CA ASN A 112 5.15 5.76 13.35
C ASN A 112 4.39 6.40 14.50
N PHE A 113 5.12 6.96 15.46
CA PHE A 113 4.57 7.63 16.63
C PHE A 113 4.87 9.12 16.55
N LEU A 114 3.82 9.93 16.42
CA LEU A 114 3.97 11.39 16.34
C LEU A 114 4.47 12.01 17.64
N THR A 115 4.05 11.46 18.79
CA THR A 115 4.37 12.01 20.09
C THR A 115 4.98 10.96 21.00
N LYS A 116 5.76 11.42 21.98
CA LYS A 116 6.38 10.56 22.99
C LYS A 116 5.35 9.75 23.78
N GLU A 117 4.24 10.38 24.14
CA GLU A 117 3.15 9.76 24.91
C GLU A 117 2.44 8.65 24.13
N SER A 118 2.36 8.79 22.79
CA SER A 118 1.80 7.73 21.94
C SER A 118 2.72 6.50 21.87
N TYR A 119 4.03 6.73 21.80
CA TYR A 119 5.03 5.68 21.84
C TYR A 119 5.08 4.98 23.20
N GLU A 120 5.12 5.73 24.30
CA GLU A 120 5.19 5.14 25.64
C GLU A 120 3.97 4.25 25.94
N ARG A 121 2.75 4.72 25.61
CA ARG A 121 1.53 3.89 25.74
C ARG A 121 1.59 2.62 24.90
N PHE A 122 2.13 2.72 23.68
CA PHE A 122 2.32 1.55 22.84
C PHE A 122 3.32 0.56 23.46
N MET A 123 4.46 1.05 23.95
CA MET A 123 5.48 0.21 24.60
C MET A 123 4.95 -0.48 25.86
N GLU A 124 4.12 0.22 26.64
CA GLU A 124 3.42 -0.38 27.78
C GLU A 124 2.47 -1.49 27.34
N SER A 125 1.70 -1.28 26.25
CA SER A 125 0.80 -2.30 25.70
C SER A 125 1.52 -3.53 25.14
N LEU A 126 2.79 -3.38 24.73
CA LEU A 126 3.61 -4.44 24.13
C LEU A 126 4.47 -5.17 25.17
N ARG A 127 4.49 -4.79 26.45
CA ARG A 127 5.47 -5.27 27.46
C ARG A 127 5.60 -6.79 27.57
N ASP A 128 4.60 -7.55 27.18
CA ASP A 128 4.60 -9.01 27.21
C ASP A 128 4.94 -9.66 25.85
N GLY A 129 5.47 -8.90 24.89
CA GLY A 129 5.78 -9.38 23.54
C GLY A 129 4.53 -9.70 22.72
N VAL A 130 3.44 -8.99 23.00
CA VAL A 130 2.12 -9.27 22.44
C VAL A 130 1.53 -8.02 21.82
N TYR A 131 1.21 -8.10 20.53
CA TYR A 131 0.46 -7.07 19.82
C TYR A 131 -1.04 -7.41 19.81
N VAL A 132 -1.87 -6.47 20.24
CA VAL A 132 -3.33 -6.58 20.23
C VAL A 132 -3.89 -5.68 19.15
N SER A 133 -4.80 -6.20 18.32
CA SER A 133 -5.52 -5.44 17.32
C SER A 133 -7.00 -5.76 17.34
N ASP A 134 -7.84 -4.74 17.45
CA ASP A 134 -9.30 -4.87 17.42
C ASP A 134 -9.86 -4.81 15.98
N GLU A 135 -9.00 -4.58 14.99
CA GLU A 135 -9.37 -4.41 13.59
C GLU A 135 -8.54 -5.33 12.69
N LEU A 136 -8.99 -5.50 11.44
CA LEU A 136 -8.15 -6.11 10.41
C LEU A 136 -6.86 -5.32 10.24
N SER A 137 -5.76 -6.04 10.13
CA SER A 137 -4.45 -5.48 10.37
C SER A 137 -3.51 -5.94 9.24
N SER A 138 -3.06 -5.02 8.39
CA SER A 138 -2.11 -5.32 7.31
C SER A 138 -0.67 -5.37 7.83
N TRP A 139 0.07 -6.36 7.34
CA TRP A 139 1.47 -6.59 7.62
C TRP A 139 2.23 -6.89 6.33
N SER A 140 3.44 -6.39 6.23
CA SER A 140 4.32 -6.58 5.09
C SER A 140 5.11 -7.88 5.19
N LEU A 141 5.42 -8.50 4.07
CA LEU A 141 6.49 -9.51 3.99
C LEU A 141 7.88 -8.90 3.82
N SER A 142 7.95 -7.57 3.65
CA SER A 142 9.21 -6.86 3.45
C SER A 142 9.54 -5.97 4.65
N TYR A 143 10.68 -6.23 5.27
CA TYR A 143 11.23 -5.36 6.32
C TYR A 143 11.43 -3.92 5.81
N ASP A 144 11.97 -3.74 4.61
CA ASP A 144 12.23 -2.41 4.05
C ASP A 144 10.94 -1.64 3.77
N TYR A 145 9.87 -2.35 3.38
CA TYR A 145 8.57 -1.72 3.20
C TYR A 145 7.98 -1.30 4.55
N ALA A 146 8.00 -2.18 5.57
CA ALA A 146 7.61 -1.83 6.93
C ALA A 146 8.42 -0.64 7.48
N LYS A 147 9.72 -0.57 7.19
CA LYS A 147 10.58 0.56 7.58
C LYS A 147 10.10 1.90 7.02
N ARG A 148 9.49 1.94 5.83
CA ARG A 148 8.91 3.18 5.28
C ARG A 148 7.77 3.71 6.16
N PHE A 149 6.90 2.82 6.66
CA PHE A 149 5.80 3.19 7.57
C PHE A 149 6.30 3.58 8.94
N ALA A 150 7.36 2.94 9.44
CA ALA A 150 7.97 3.33 10.71
C ALA A 150 8.61 4.73 10.64
N ARG A 151 9.21 5.09 9.50
CA ARG A 151 9.84 6.40 9.30
C ARG A 151 8.83 7.52 9.04
N CYS A 152 7.85 7.28 8.19
CA CYS A 152 7.04 8.35 7.64
C CYS A 152 5.57 7.99 7.70
N ILE A 153 4.74 8.93 8.18
CA ILE A 153 3.28 8.78 8.11
C ILE A 153 2.87 8.64 6.65
N GLN A 154 2.16 7.55 6.36
CA GLN A 154 1.65 7.27 5.01
C GLN A 154 0.17 7.66 4.92
N LYS A 155 -0.30 7.91 3.70
CA LYS A 155 -1.73 8.11 3.45
C LYS A 155 -2.50 6.83 3.79
N GLY A 156 -3.65 6.98 4.45
CA GLY A 156 -4.49 5.86 4.87
C GLY A 156 -4.26 5.42 6.32
N THR A 157 -3.29 6.00 7.03
CA THR A 157 -3.18 5.84 8.49
C THR A 157 -4.26 6.67 9.18
N ARG A 158 -5.45 6.09 9.34
CA ARG A 158 -6.69 6.82 9.71
C ARG A 158 -6.63 7.70 10.96
N ILE A 159 -5.78 7.40 11.93
CA ILE A 159 -5.76 8.14 13.20
C ILE A 159 -5.02 9.49 13.05
N ASP A 160 -3.99 9.55 12.19
CA ASP A 160 -3.12 10.72 12.07
C ASP A 160 -3.03 11.27 10.64
N ASP A 161 -3.91 10.82 9.73
CA ASP A 161 -3.96 11.28 8.33
C ASP A 161 -4.06 12.81 8.23
N ALA A 162 -4.89 13.41 9.08
CA ALA A 162 -5.08 14.87 9.16
C ALA A 162 -3.83 15.64 9.60
N LYS A 163 -2.91 14.99 10.33
CA LYS A 163 -1.66 15.60 10.81
C LYS A 163 -0.48 15.36 9.86
N ARG A 164 -0.67 14.55 8.81
CA ARG A 164 0.38 14.15 7.89
C ARG A 164 1.09 15.35 7.25
N ALA A 165 0.35 16.30 6.69
CA ALA A 165 0.92 17.49 6.06
C ALA A 165 1.86 18.27 7.01
N VAL A 166 1.39 18.53 8.23
CA VAL A 166 2.15 19.24 9.28
C VAL A 166 3.40 18.45 9.70
N ALA A 167 3.29 17.13 9.82
CA ALA A 167 4.41 16.27 10.21
C ALA A 167 5.53 16.28 9.15
N TYR A 168 5.17 16.29 7.86
CA TYR A 168 6.16 16.40 6.77
C TYR A 168 6.77 17.79 6.69
N GLU A 169 5.98 18.84 6.86
CA GLU A 169 6.50 20.20 6.92
C GLU A 169 7.55 20.35 8.03
N LYS A 170 7.23 19.86 9.23
CA LYS A 170 8.18 19.84 10.35
C LYS A 170 9.44 19.01 10.02
N MET A 171 9.29 17.84 9.41
CA MET A 171 10.43 17.01 9.00
C MET A 171 11.37 17.76 8.05
N PHE A 172 10.82 18.51 7.09
CA PHE A 172 11.63 19.30 6.15
C PHE A 172 12.32 20.48 6.84
N GLN A 173 11.59 21.22 7.68
CA GLN A 173 12.15 22.35 8.45
C GLN A 173 13.29 21.90 9.37
N ASP A 174 13.10 20.79 10.07
CA ASP A 174 14.10 20.24 10.99
C ASP A 174 15.22 19.48 10.25
N SER A 175 15.17 19.37 8.92
CA SER A 175 16.13 18.60 8.12
C SER A 175 16.26 17.14 8.60
N ALA A 176 15.13 16.57 9.04
CA ALA A 176 15.04 15.23 9.59
C ALA A 176 14.76 14.19 8.50
N PHE A 177 15.06 12.92 8.79
CA PHE A 177 14.88 11.79 7.86
C PHE A 177 13.59 10.99 8.06
N MET A 178 12.80 11.38 9.04
CA MET A 178 11.57 10.71 9.45
C MET A 178 10.59 11.73 10.04
N THR A 179 9.30 11.41 10.01
CA THR A 179 8.26 12.22 10.68
C THR A 179 8.03 11.71 12.10
N GLY A 180 7.52 12.57 12.97
CA GLY A 180 7.13 12.18 14.32
C GLY A 180 8.29 12.02 15.29
N TYR A 181 8.03 11.43 16.45
CA TYR A 181 8.98 11.25 17.53
C TYR A 181 9.82 9.97 17.37
N LYS A 182 9.18 8.85 17.02
CA LYS A 182 9.83 7.53 16.95
C LYS A 182 9.13 6.59 15.99
N GLY A 183 9.90 5.71 15.36
CA GLY A 183 9.41 4.63 14.51
C GLY A 183 9.70 3.28 15.14
N VAL A 184 8.77 2.33 15.03
CA VAL A 184 8.97 0.95 15.50
C VAL A 184 8.63 0.00 14.35
N ILE A 185 9.47 -1.01 14.16
CA ILE A 185 9.18 -2.14 13.28
C ILE A 185 8.91 -3.35 14.15
N LEU A 186 7.67 -3.81 14.10
CA LEU A 186 7.27 -5.08 14.68
C LEU A 186 7.57 -6.22 13.72
N MET A 187 7.90 -7.37 14.29
CA MET A 187 8.06 -8.64 13.60
C MET A 187 7.21 -9.68 14.32
N ALA A 188 6.49 -10.49 13.55
CA ALA A 188 5.63 -11.53 14.07
C ALA A 188 5.75 -12.79 13.21
N ASP A 189 5.77 -13.95 13.87
CA ASP A 189 5.59 -15.26 13.25
C ASP A 189 4.10 -15.62 13.35
N ILE A 190 3.44 -15.70 12.20
CA ILE A 190 2.00 -15.86 12.08
C ILE A 190 1.66 -17.26 11.59
N SER A 191 0.57 -17.80 12.15
CA SER A 191 0.01 -19.09 11.71
C SER A 191 -1.25 -18.88 10.87
N LYS A 192 -1.61 -19.87 10.06
CA LYS A 192 -2.79 -19.84 9.17
C LYS A 192 -4.11 -19.46 9.89
N LYS A 193 -4.23 -19.74 11.19
CA LYS A 193 -5.44 -19.40 11.98
C LYS A 193 -5.56 -17.89 12.25
N ASN A 194 -4.44 -17.17 12.23
CA ASN A 194 -4.35 -15.74 12.49
C ASN A 194 -4.60 -14.91 11.21
N VAL A 195 -4.41 -15.53 10.03
CA VAL A 195 -4.46 -14.87 8.73
C VAL A 195 -5.89 -14.79 8.21
N PHE A 196 -6.29 -13.58 7.85
CA PHE A 196 -7.51 -13.33 7.09
C PHE A 196 -7.28 -13.62 5.61
N CYS A 197 -6.25 -13.03 5.00
CA CYS A 197 -5.81 -13.37 3.64
C CYS A 197 -4.35 -13.02 3.40
N ASP A 198 -3.73 -13.73 2.47
CA ASP A 198 -2.39 -13.45 1.95
C ASP A 198 -2.52 -13.01 0.49
N ILE A 199 -2.16 -11.76 0.21
CA ILE A 199 -2.28 -11.16 -1.11
C ILE A 199 -0.90 -10.79 -1.68
N SER A 200 0.16 -11.40 -1.13
CA SER A 200 1.55 -11.13 -1.45
C SER A 200 1.96 -11.34 -2.91
N ASP A 201 1.31 -12.26 -3.63
CA ASP A 201 1.48 -12.40 -5.08
C ASP A 201 0.18 -12.18 -5.84
N THR A 202 -0.85 -11.68 -5.17
CA THR A 202 -2.08 -11.26 -5.85
C THR A 202 -1.93 -9.78 -6.15
N SER A 203 -1.75 -9.45 -7.42
CA SER A 203 -1.73 -8.06 -7.85
C SER A 203 -3.16 -7.50 -7.79
N ILE A 204 -3.55 -6.97 -6.63
CA ILE A 204 -4.81 -6.27 -6.40
C ILE A 204 -4.51 -4.77 -6.35
N GLY A 205 -5.01 -4.04 -7.34
CA GLY A 205 -4.72 -2.63 -7.55
C GLY A 205 -3.27 -2.42 -8.00
N ASP A 206 -2.76 -1.24 -7.67
CA ASP A 206 -1.38 -0.83 -7.95
C ASP A 206 -0.50 -0.97 -6.69
N LEU A 207 -0.85 -1.88 -5.79
CA LEU A 207 -0.03 -2.18 -4.62
C LEU A 207 1.26 -2.87 -5.06
N ASP A 208 2.38 -2.17 -4.92
CA ASP A 208 3.71 -2.76 -5.00
C ASP A 208 4.08 -3.56 -3.73
N GLU A 209 3.24 -3.50 -2.68
CA GLU A 209 3.48 -4.19 -1.41
C GLU A 209 3.04 -5.65 -1.44
N LYS A 210 3.91 -6.54 -0.96
CA LYS A 210 3.52 -7.89 -0.59
C LYS A 210 2.96 -7.89 0.84
N GLU A 211 1.64 -7.95 0.97
CA GLU A 211 0.97 -7.86 2.27
C GLU A 211 0.20 -9.14 2.65
N VAL A 212 0.13 -9.35 3.97
CA VAL A 212 -0.71 -10.34 4.63
C VAL A 212 -1.64 -9.59 5.60
N ILE A 213 -2.93 -9.84 5.50
CA ILE A 213 -3.94 -9.24 6.36
C ILE A 213 -4.28 -10.24 7.46
N LEU A 214 -4.15 -9.80 8.71
CA LEU A 214 -4.49 -10.58 9.90
C LEU A 214 -5.89 -10.25 10.39
N PHE A 215 -6.52 -11.21 11.05
CA PHE A 215 -7.76 -10.99 11.80
C PHE A 215 -7.55 -10.01 12.97
N PRO A 216 -8.62 -9.45 13.56
CA PRO A 216 -8.54 -8.93 14.91
C PRO A 216 -8.11 -10.04 15.88
N GLY A 217 -7.26 -9.71 16.84
CA GLY A 217 -6.77 -10.67 17.81
C GLY A 217 -5.47 -10.26 18.47
N THR A 218 -4.82 -11.26 19.04
CA THR A 218 -3.65 -11.12 19.89
C THR A 218 -2.53 -11.98 19.32
N TYR A 219 -1.39 -11.36 19.05
CA TYR A 219 -0.29 -11.98 18.31
C TYR A 219 1.03 -11.82 19.05
N PRO A 220 1.85 -12.88 19.17
CA PRO A 220 3.24 -12.73 19.55
C PRO A 220 3.94 -11.83 18.54
N ALA A 221 4.48 -10.71 19.02
CA ALA A 221 5.16 -9.73 18.21
C ALA A 221 6.28 -9.09 19.03
N PHE A 222 7.42 -8.86 18.41
CA PHE A 222 8.56 -8.22 19.05
C PHE A 222 9.08 -7.08 18.20
N ILE A 223 9.80 -6.18 18.85
CA ILE A 223 10.43 -5.05 18.20
C ILE A 223 11.68 -5.57 17.50
N ALA A 224 11.62 -5.63 16.16
CA ALA A 224 12.79 -5.94 15.35
C ALA A 224 13.73 -4.74 15.26
N HIS A 225 13.18 -3.52 15.23
CA HIS A 225 13.97 -2.29 15.16
C HIS A 225 13.21 -1.07 15.68
N GLU A 226 13.94 -0.15 16.29
CA GLU A 226 13.47 1.20 16.62
C GLU A 226 14.24 2.23 15.81
N ILE A 227 13.54 3.27 15.36
CA ILE A 227 14.08 4.35 14.55
C ILE A 227 13.87 5.65 15.32
N GLU A 228 14.98 6.29 15.69
CA GLU A 228 14.97 7.54 16.45
C GLU A 228 14.87 8.75 15.53
N TYR A 229 14.09 9.76 15.95
CA TYR A 229 14.07 11.05 15.27
C TYR A 229 15.43 11.75 15.42
N GLN A 230 16.02 12.15 14.30
CA GLN A 230 17.29 12.89 14.27
C GLN A 230 17.12 14.13 13.39
N PRO A 231 17.13 15.35 13.97
CA PRO A 231 17.13 16.58 13.19
C PRO A 231 18.52 16.84 12.58
N GLY A 232 18.56 17.58 11.48
CA GLY A 232 19.80 18.05 10.85
C GLY A 232 20.62 17.00 10.10
N VAL A 233 20.09 15.80 9.87
CA VAL A 233 20.84 14.69 9.23
C VAL A 233 20.63 14.59 7.72
N LEU A 234 19.62 15.26 7.15
CA LEU A 234 19.36 15.27 5.70
C LEU A 234 19.32 16.67 5.12
N THR A 235 19.87 16.81 3.91
CA THR A 235 19.63 17.99 3.07
C THR A 235 18.49 17.70 2.09
N TRP A 236 17.41 18.46 2.21
CA TRP A 236 16.24 18.36 1.34
C TRP A 236 16.36 19.33 0.17
N THR A 237 16.32 18.81 -1.06
CA THR A 237 16.15 19.63 -2.27
C THR A 237 14.67 19.76 -2.59
N GLU A 238 14.27 20.77 -3.36
CA GLU A 238 12.87 20.93 -3.80
C GLU A 238 12.33 19.68 -4.49
N ALA A 239 13.14 19.05 -5.35
CA ALA A 239 12.79 17.80 -6.02
C ALA A 239 12.52 16.65 -5.03
N LYS A 240 13.39 16.46 -4.02
CA LYS A 240 13.21 15.42 -2.99
C LYS A 240 12.02 15.70 -2.08
N MET A 241 11.76 16.97 -1.76
CA MET A 241 10.58 17.36 -0.98
C MET A 241 9.30 17.08 -1.75
N LYS A 242 9.28 17.39 -3.06
CA LYS A 242 8.15 17.09 -3.95
C LYS A 242 7.89 15.59 -4.02
N GLU A 243 8.92 14.79 -4.28
CA GLU A 243 8.82 13.32 -4.33
C GLU A 243 8.30 12.74 -3.01
N ALA A 244 8.82 13.19 -1.87
CA ALA A 244 8.37 12.74 -0.55
C ALA A 244 6.91 13.11 -0.27
N LYS A 245 6.46 14.31 -0.65
CA LYS A 245 5.05 14.74 -0.53
C LYS A 245 4.13 13.93 -1.43
N GLU A 246 4.50 13.73 -2.69
CA GLU A 246 3.74 12.92 -3.64
C GLU A 246 3.60 11.47 -3.16
N GLY A 247 4.70 10.85 -2.69
CA GLY A 247 4.67 9.50 -2.12
C GLY A 247 3.81 9.40 -0.85
N ALA A 248 3.72 10.48 -0.08
CA ALA A 248 2.85 10.59 1.08
C ALA A 248 1.40 10.96 0.73
N GLY A 249 1.09 11.24 -0.55
CA GLY A 249 -0.21 11.74 -0.99
C GLY A 249 -0.61 13.05 -0.33
N ILE A 250 0.34 14.00 -0.24
CA ILE A 250 0.18 15.39 0.24
C ILE A 250 0.31 16.33 -0.96
#